data_AF-A0A804QTE3-F1
#
_entry.id   AF-A0A804QTE3-F1
#
_cell.length_a   1.000
_cell.length_b   1.000
_cell.length_c   1.000
_cell.angle_alpha   90.00
_cell.angle_beta   90.00
_cell.angle_gamma   90.00
#
_symmetry.space_group_name_H-M   'P 1'
#
loop_
_entity.id
_entity.type
_entity.pdbx_description
1 polymer ?
#
loop_
_entity_poly.entity_id
_entity_poly.type
_entity_poly.pdbx_seq_one_letter_code
_entity_poly.pdbx_strand_id
1 'polypeptide(L)'
;MVEEVRAEAVTNEQLVEEAWEVVNESFLPDAASRPWSPEMWMQRKQDVLQGTIKSRARAHDIIRKMLASLGDPYTRFLSPSEFSKMSKYDMTGIGLNLREIPDENGSFKLMVLGLLLDGPAYSAGVRQGDELLSVNGIDVKGKSAFDASSMLQGPKETFVTIKVKHGDCGPVESMKVQRQLVTRTPVFYRLEKRENNDSSVGYIHITEFNAVAKKDLR
;
A
#
# COMPACT_ATOMS: atom_id res chain seq x y z
N MET A 1 7.89 -28.64 -28.49
CA MET A 1 6.79 -27.76 -28.95
C MET A 1 5.97 -27.46 -27.72
N VAL A 2 6.13 -26.26 -27.17
CA VAL A 2 5.32 -25.79 -26.04
C VAL A 2 4.18 -25.02 -26.68
N GLU A 3 2.97 -25.51 -26.48
CA GLU A 3 1.74 -24.94 -26.99
C GLU A 3 1.53 -23.56 -26.33
N GLU A 4 1.70 -22.49 -27.11
CA GLU A 4 1.27 -21.15 -26.71
C GLU A 4 -0.24 -21.19 -26.57
N VAL A 5 -0.72 -21.31 -25.34
CA VAL A 5 -2.12 -21.06 -24.98
C VAL A 5 -2.37 -19.58 -25.30
N ARG A 6 -2.94 -19.32 -26.49
CA ARG A 6 -3.53 -18.01 -26.79
C ARG A 6 -4.61 -17.77 -25.75
N ALA A 7 -4.34 -16.91 -24.78
CA ALA A 7 -5.35 -16.39 -23.88
C ALA A 7 -6.48 -15.82 -24.75
N GLU A 8 -7.66 -16.45 -24.70
CA GLU A 8 -8.85 -15.90 -25.32
C GLU A 8 -9.07 -14.49 -24.77
N ALA A 9 -9.33 -13.53 -25.67
CA ALA A 9 -9.48 -12.14 -25.28
C ALA A 9 -10.75 -11.98 -24.42
N VAL A 10 -10.57 -11.96 -23.09
CA VAL A 10 -11.63 -11.77 -22.10
C VAL A 10 -12.46 -10.53 -22.46
N THR A 11 -13.77 -10.71 -22.64
CA THR A 11 -14.68 -9.61 -23.00
C THR A 11 -14.78 -8.58 -21.88
N ASN A 12 -15.40 -7.43 -22.16
CA ASN A 12 -15.58 -6.41 -21.13
C ASN A 12 -16.59 -6.87 -20.07
N GLU A 13 -17.63 -7.59 -20.48
CA GLU A 13 -18.65 -8.18 -19.64
C GLU A 13 -18.05 -9.26 -18.73
N GLN A 14 -17.24 -10.17 -19.30
CA GLN A 14 -16.54 -11.21 -18.54
C GLN A 14 -15.61 -10.61 -17.48
N LEU A 15 -14.88 -9.53 -17.80
CA LEU A 15 -14.01 -8.87 -16.81
C LEU A 15 -14.79 -8.34 -15.60
N VAL A 16 -15.96 -7.75 -15.85
CA VAL A 16 -16.80 -7.21 -14.77
C VAL A 16 -17.41 -8.36 -13.95
N GLU A 17 -17.80 -9.45 -14.61
CA GLU A 17 -18.30 -10.66 -13.95
C GLU A 17 -17.24 -11.32 -13.07
N GLU A 18 -16.02 -11.52 -13.57
CA GLU A 18 -14.89 -12.05 -12.79
C GLU A 18 -14.61 -11.19 -11.55
N ALA A 19 -14.56 -9.86 -11.71
CA ALA A 19 -14.33 -8.96 -10.60
C ALA A 19 -15.46 -9.03 -9.54
N TRP A 20 -16.70 -9.24 -9.98
CA TRP A 20 -17.83 -9.45 -9.08
C TRP A 20 -17.74 -10.78 -8.33
N GLU A 21 -17.34 -11.86 -9.02
CA GLU A 21 -17.21 -13.21 -8.45
C GLU A 21 -16.15 -13.26 -7.35
N VAL A 22 -14.98 -12.67 -7.59
CA VAL A 22 -13.90 -12.59 -6.58
C VAL A 22 -14.39 -11.94 -5.29
N VAL A 23 -15.15 -10.85 -5.38
CA VAL A 23 -15.73 -10.18 -4.20
C VAL A 23 -16.81 -11.07 -3.58
N ASN A 24 -17.67 -11.70 -4.38
CA ASN A 24 -18.73 -12.56 -3.86
C ASN A 24 -18.19 -13.74 -3.03
N GLU A 25 -17.04 -14.29 -3.43
CA GLU A 25 -16.43 -15.43 -2.75
C GLU A 25 -15.52 -15.03 -1.57
N SER A 26 -14.85 -13.88 -1.66
CA SER A 26 -13.74 -13.54 -0.76
C SER A 26 -13.99 -12.33 0.14
N PHE A 27 -15.07 -11.57 -0.06
CA PHE A 27 -15.31 -10.36 0.72
C PHE A 27 -15.67 -10.70 2.17
N LEU A 28 -14.96 -10.06 3.10
CA LEU A 28 -15.17 -10.20 4.54
C LEU A 28 -15.90 -8.96 5.06
N PRO A 29 -17.23 -9.03 5.28
CA PRO A 29 -17.96 -7.90 5.81
C PRO A 29 -17.55 -7.62 7.25
N ASP A 30 -17.21 -6.38 7.56
CA ASP A 30 -17.02 -5.91 8.93
C ASP A 30 -18.39 -5.89 9.66
N ALA A 31 -18.43 -6.45 10.87
CA ALA A 31 -19.63 -6.48 11.71
C ALA A 31 -20.21 -5.09 12.01
N ALA A 32 -19.39 -4.03 11.89
CA ALA A 32 -19.81 -2.64 12.09
C ALA A 32 -20.34 -1.95 10.81
N SER A 33 -20.05 -2.49 9.61
CA SER A 33 -20.37 -1.84 8.33
C SER A 33 -21.57 -2.50 7.66
N ARG A 34 -22.78 -2.00 7.97
CA ARG A 34 -24.01 -2.36 7.24
C ARG A 34 -24.13 -1.49 5.97
N PRO A 35 -23.69 -2.00 4.81
CA PRO A 35 -24.59 -2.04 3.67
C PRO A 35 -24.39 -3.26 2.73
N TRP A 36 -23.76 -4.34 3.19
CA TRP A 36 -23.50 -5.52 2.34
C TRP A 36 -24.35 -6.72 2.73
N SER A 37 -25.02 -7.34 1.75
CA SER A 37 -25.58 -8.68 1.83
C SER A 37 -25.35 -9.41 0.50
N PRO A 38 -25.27 -10.75 0.50
CA PRO A 38 -25.16 -11.54 -0.74
C PRO A 38 -26.27 -11.22 -1.76
N GLU A 39 -27.47 -10.93 -1.27
CA GLU A 39 -28.64 -10.58 -2.09
C GLU A 39 -28.47 -9.21 -2.77
N MET A 40 -28.01 -8.20 -2.02
CA MET A 40 -27.70 -6.87 -2.56
C MET A 40 -26.57 -6.95 -3.59
N TRP A 41 -25.58 -7.80 -3.34
CA TRP A 41 -24.46 -8.01 -4.26
C TRP A 41 -24.90 -8.68 -5.55
N MET A 42 -25.77 -9.69 -5.47
CA MET A 42 -26.40 -10.32 -6.65
C MET A 42 -27.24 -9.33 -7.45
N GLN A 43 -28.01 -8.46 -6.80
CA GLN A 43 -28.75 -7.41 -7.48
C GLN A 43 -27.83 -6.44 -8.22
N ARG A 44 -26.69 -6.08 -7.60
CA ARG A 44 -25.66 -5.26 -8.26
C ARG A 44 -25.07 -5.92 -9.51
N LYS A 45 -24.86 -7.25 -9.51
CA LYS A 45 -24.44 -7.98 -10.72
C LYS A 45 -25.42 -7.75 -11.86
N GLN A 46 -26.72 -7.92 -11.58
CA GLN A 46 -27.77 -7.76 -12.58
C GLN A 46 -27.83 -6.32 -13.10
N ASP A 47 -27.83 -5.32 -12.22
CA ASP A 47 -27.85 -3.89 -12.60
C ASP A 47 -26.69 -3.53 -13.54
N VAL A 48 -25.50 -4.08 -13.25
CA VAL A 48 -24.28 -3.77 -13.98
C VAL A 48 -24.23 -4.46 -15.35
N LEU A 49 -24.69 -5.72 -15.43
CA LEU A 49 -24.66 -6.52 -16.67
C LEU A 49 -25.87 -6.29 -17.60
N GLN A 50 -26.90 -5.56 -17.17
CA GLN A 50 -28.04 -5.19 -18.03
C GLN A 50 -27.65 -4.30 -19.22
N GLY A 51 -26.51 -3.61 -19.16
CA GLY A 51 -26.03 -2.72 -20.23
C GLY A 51 -24.84 -3.28 -21.00
N THR A 52 -24.76 -2.96 -22.31
CA THR A 52 -23.58 -3.30 -23.12
C THR A 52 -22.35 -2.49 -22.71
N ILE A 53 -21.21 -3.15 -22.51
CA ILE A 53 -19.97 -2.51 -22.07
C ILE A 53 -19.06 -2.26 -23.27
N LYS A 54 -19.20 -1.07 -23.86
CA LYS A 54 -18.57 -0.71 -25.15
C LYS A 54 -17.05 -0.55 -25.12
N SER A 55 -16.41 -0.44 -23.96
CA SER A 55 -14.95 -0.23 -23.88
C SER A 55 -14.33 -0.76 -22.59
N ARG A 56 -13.02 -1.04 -22.64
CA ARG A 56 -12.25 -1.52 -21.49
C ARG A 56 -12.17 -0.49 -20.36
N ALA A 57 -12.02 0.78 -20.72
CA ALA A 57 -12.07 1.88 -19.75
C ALA A 57 -13.42 1.92 -19.03
N ARG A 58 -14.52 1.71 -19.78
CA ARG A 58 -15.86 1.66 -19.19
C ARG A 58 -16.03 0.47 -18.26
N ALA A 59 -15.49 -0.70 -18.62
CA ALA A 59 -15.47 -1.88 -17.76
C ALA A 59 -14.76 -1.58 -16.43
N HIS A 60 -13.56 -0.98 -16.47
CA HIS A 60 -12.81 -0.59 -15.27
C HIS A 60 -13.59 0.40 -14.39
N ASP A 61 -14.24 1.41 -14.99
CA ASP A 61 -15.03 2.39 -14.24
C ASP A 61 -16.25 1.76 -13.58
N ILE A 62 -16.90 0.82 -14.26
CA ILE A 62 -18.01 0.03 -13.72
C ILE A 62 -17.53 -0.76 -12.50
N ILE A 63 -16.40 -1.46 -12.59
CA ILE A 63 -15.83 -2.22 -11.47
C ILE A 63 -15.51 -1.27 -10.31
N ARG A 64 -14.84 -0.13 -10.55
CA ARG A 64 -14.54 0.85 -9.49
C ARG A 64 -15.80 1.31 -8.76
N LYS A 65 -16.87 1.64 -9.50
CA LYS A 65 -18.15 2.06 -8.89
C LYS A 65 -18.83 0.94 -8.12
N MET A 66 -18.77 -0.27 -8.64
CA MET A 66 -19.31 -1.46 -8.01
C MET A 66 -18.61 -1.72 -6.66
N LEU A 67 -17.27 -1.70 -6.63
CA LEU A 67 -16.48 -1.86 -5.40
C LEU A 67 -16.70 -0.72 -4.40
N ALA A 68 -16.79 0.53 -4.86
CA ALA A 68 -17.04 1.67 -3.99
C ALA A 68 -18.36 1.56 -3.21
N SER A 69 -19.34 0.83 -3.75
CA SER A 69 -20.63 0.59 -3.08
C SER A 69 -20.53 -0.32 -1.85
N LEU A 70 -19.42 -1.04 -1.68
CA LEU A 70 -19.14 -1.86 -0.49
C LEU A 70 -18.87 -1.01 0.75
N GLY A 71 -18.49 0.26 0.58
CA GLY A 71 -18.12 1.15 1.69
C GLY A 71 -16.82 0.78 2.39
N ASP A 72 -16.06 -0.18 1.85
CA ASP A 72 -14.75 -0.57 2.38
C ASP A 72 -13.62 0.22 1.69
N PRO A 73 -12.88 1.07 2.43
CA PRO A 73 -11.78 1.85 1.85
C PRO A 73 -10.59 1.00 1.39
N TYR A 74 -10.50 -0.27 1.82
CA TYR A 74 -9.40 -1.17 1.45
C TYR A 74 -9.70 -2.00 0.19
N THR A 75 -10.96 -2.12 -0.21
CA THR A 75 -11.36 -2.83 -1.43
C THR A 75 -11.30 -1.91 -2.63
N ARG A 76 -10.38 -2.18 -3.57
CA ARG A 76 -10.20 -1.37 -4.78
C ARG A 76 -9.82 -2.20 -5.99
N PHE A 77 -10.20 -1.70 -7.17
CA PHE A 77 -9.76 -2.23 -8.45
C PHE A 77 -8.42 -1.61 -8.86
N LEU A 78 -7.54 -2.43 -9.43
CA LEU A 78 -6.29 -2.01 -10.04
C LEU A 78 -6.27 -2.44 -11.50
N SER A 79 -6.12 -1.48 -12.41
CA SER A 79 -5.85 -1.76 -13.81
C SER A 79 -4.50 -2.49 -13.96
N PRO A 80 -4.23 -3.15 -15.10
CA PRO A 80 -2.95 -3.82 -15.33
C PRO A 80 -1.75 -2.89 -15.13
N SER A 81 -1.88 -1.62 -15.51
CA SER A 81 -0.84 -0.62 -15.29
C SER A 81 -0.64 -0.29 -13.80
N GLU A 82 -1.72 -0.11 -13.03
CA GLU A 82 -1.66 0.14 -11.58
C GLU A 82 -1.16 -1.10 -10.81
N PHE A 83 -1.53 -2.30 -11.24
CA PHE A 83 -1.06 -3.56 -10.65
C PHE A 83 0.42 -3.84 -10.94
N SER A 84 0.88 -3.60 -12.18
CA SER A 84 2.31 -3.72 -12.54
C SER A 84 3.20 -2.76 -11.73
N LYS A 85 2.59 -1.68 -11.26
CA LYS A 85 3.17 -0.67 -10.38
C LYS A 85 3.04 -1.06 -8.90
N MET A 86 2.12 -1.96 -8.56
CA MET A 86 1.80 -2.31 -7.17
C MET A 86 2.88 -3.13 -6.48
N SER A 87 3.60 -3.98 -7.23
CA SER A 87 4.79 -4.68 -6.75
C SER A 87 5.93 -3.75 -6.30
N LYS A 88 5.75 -2.43 -6.45
CA LYS A 88 6.66 -1.38 -5.96
C LYS A 88 6.08 -0.55 -4.80
N TYR A 89 4.87 -0.87 -4.31
CA TYR A 89 4.35 -0.35 -3.03
C TYR A 89 4.98 -1.07 -1.83
N ASP A 90 5.78 -2.11 -2.07
CA ASP A 90 6.79 -2.52 -1.11
C ASP A 90 7.66 -1.30 -0.81
N MET A 91 7.53 -0.83 0.43
CA MET A 91 8.43 0.07 1.15
C MET A 91 9.42 0.84 0.25
N THR A 92 9.21 2.16 0.14
CA THR A 92 10.04 3.04 -0.68
C THR A 92 11.54 2.84 -0.40
N GLY A 93 12.41 3.26 -1.33
CA GLY A 93 13.87 3.12 -1.20
C GLY A 93 14.51 3.81 0.02
N ILE A 94 13.72 4.46 0.88
CA ILE A 94 14.12 5.07 2.16
C ILE A 94 13.35 4.52 3.38
N GLY A 95 12.50 3.49 3.21
CA GLY A 95 11.77 2.86 4.31
C GLY A 95 10.42 3.50 4.64
N LEU A 96 9.76 4.21 3.72
CA LEU A 96 8.42 4.79 3.94
C LEU A 96 7.32 4.01 3.21
N ASN A 97 6.14 3.96 3.83
CA ASN A 97 4.87 3.59 3.22
C ASN A 97 3.96 4.83 3.20
N LEU A 98 3.47 5.18 2.00
CA LEU A 98 2.64 6.36 1.78
C LEU A 98 1.18 5.95 1.52
N ARG A 99 0.23 6.75 2.01
CA ARG A 99 -1.18 6.66 1.67
C ARG A 99 -1.68 7.96 1.05
N GLU A 100 -2.65 7.84 0.16
CA GLU A 100 -3.37 8.97 -0.42
C GLU A 100 -4.56 9.32 0.48
N ILE A 101 -4.68 10.58 0.86
CA ILE A 101 -5.85 11.12 1.55
C ILE A 101 -6.48 12.21 0.67
N PRO A 102 -7.80 12.17 0.42
CA PRO A 102 -8.49 13.24 -0.27
C PRO A 102 -8.32 14.58 0.46
N ASP A 103 -7.93 15.62 -0.27
CA ASP A 103 -7.88 17.00 0.20
C ASP A 103 -9.21 17.70 -0.07
N GLU A 104 -9.50 18.78 0.67
CA GLU A 104 -10.75 19.55 0.57
C GLU A 104 -10.97 20.13 -0.84
N ASN A 105 -9.88 20.33 -1.59
CA ASN A 105 -9.91 20.87 -2.95
C ASN A 105 -10.06 19.81 -4.05
N GLY A 106 -10.35 18.55 -3.70
CA GLY A 106 -10.49 17.44 -4.66
C GLY A 106 -9.17 16.89 -5.21
N SER A 107 -8.02 17.36 -4.70
CA SER A 107 -6.70 16.77 -4.93
C SER A 107 -6.36 15.70 -3.87
N PHE A 108 -5.23 15.01 -3.99
CA PHE A 108 -4.75 14.06 -2.98
C PHE A 108 -3.54 14.63 -2.23
N LYS A 109 -3.53 14.39 -0.92
CA LYS A 109 -2.38 14.57 -0.02
C LYS A 109 -1.71 13.22 0.23
N LEU A 110 -0.39 13.23 0.37
CA LEU A 110 0.39 12.04 0.65
C LEU A 110 0.82 12.04 2.11
N MET A 111 0.34 11.05 2.85
CA MET A 111 0.61 10.90 4.27
C MET A 111 1.46 9.67 4.53
N VAL A 112 2.39 9.75 5.47
CA VAL A 112 3.18 8.61 5.93
C VAL A 112 2.26 7.68 6.72
N LEU A 113 1.86 6.57 6.10
CA LEU A 113 1.07 5.52 6.72
C LEU A 113 1.90 4.74 7.74
N GLY A 114 3.15 4.48 7.40
CA GLY A 114 4.09 3.75 8.24
C GLY A 114 5.50 3.93 7.72
N LEU A 115 6.47 3.58 8.55
CA LEU A 115 7.88 3.64 8.21
C LEU A 115 8.64 2.52 8.91
N LEU A 116 9.77 2.13 8.31
CA LEU A 116 10.69 1.20 8.93
C LEU A 116 11.39 1.86 10.12
N LEU A 117 11.17 1.31 11.31
CA LEU A 117 11.94 1.66 12.51
C LEU A 117 13.44 1.40 12.26
N ASP A 118 14.29 2.30 12.74
CA ASP A 118 15.73 2.33 12.48
C ASP A 118 16.14 2.41 11.00
N GLY A 119 15.17 2.64 10.09
CA GLY A 119 15.40 2.85 8.67
C GLY A 119 15.88 4.27 8.34
N PRO A 120 16.31 4.53 7.09
CA PRO A 120 16.86 5.82 6.70
C PRO A 120 15.92 7.00 6.97
N ALA A 121 14.63 6.87 6.64
CA ALA A 121 13.66 7.93 6.90
C ALA A 121 13.38 8.13 8.39
N TYR A 122 13.33 7.05 9.19
CA TYR A 122 13.20 7.14 10.65
C TYR A 122 14.39 7.87 11.28
N SER A 123 15.61 7.49 10.91
CA SER A 123 16.83 8.15 11.40
C SER A 123 16.95 9.61 10.96
N ALA A 124 16.35 9.97 9.83
CA ALA A 124 16.27 11.35 9.38
C ALA A 124 15.25 12.20 10.13
N GLY A 125 14.35 11.59 10.93
CA GLY A 125 13.36 12.26 11.75
C GLY A 125 11.92 12.18 11.26
N VAL A 126 11.64 11.44 10.17
CA VAL A 126 10.28 11.24 9.65
C VAL A 126 9.45 10.42 10.64
N ARG A 127 8.16 10.76 10.77
CA ARG A 127 7.22 10.12 11.69
C ARG A 127 5.97 9.65 10.95
N GLN A 128 5.29 8.70 11.56
CA GLN A 128 3.97 8.29 11.10
C GLN A 128 2.99 9.46 11.23
N GLY A 129 2.16 9.68 10.21
CA GLY A 129 1.23 10.80 10.16
C GLY A 129 1.82 12.10 9.60
N ASP A 130 3.07 12.12 9.18
CA ASP A 130 3.64 13.27 8.47
C ASP A 130 3.05 13.40 7.05
N GLU A 131 2.84 14.63 6.60
CA GLU A 131 2.48 14.94 5.20
C GLU A 131 3.75 15.12 4.38
N LEU A 132 3.88 14.40 3.27
CA LEU A 132 4.96 14.58 2.30
C LEU A 132 4.61 15.74 1.36
N LEU A 133 5.40 16.82 1.41
CA LEU A 133 5.18 18.03 0.61
C LEU A 133 6.00 18.07 -0.67
N SER A 134 7.24 17.60 -0.65
CA SER A 134 8.10 17.59 -1.84
C SER A 134 9.19 16.53 -1.79
N VAL A 135 9.63 16.09 -2.97
CA VAL A 135 10.76 15.17 -3.16
C VAL A 135 11.73 15.79 -4.16
N ASN A 136 12.99 15.98 -3.75
CA ASN A 136 14.04 16.70 -4.48
C ASN A 136 13.60 18.09 -4.97
N GLY A 137 12.82 18.80 -4.15
CA GLY A 137 12.29 20.13 -4.48
C GLY A 137 11.09 20.13 -5.42
N ILE A 138 10.64 18.96 -5.89
CA ILE A 138 9.43 18.82 -6.72
C ILE A 138 8.23 18.60 -5.78
N ASP A 139 7.23 19.47 -5.88
CA ASP A 139 5.97 19.34 -5.15
C ASP A 139 5.26 18.03 -5.52
N VAL A 140 4.76 17.32 -4.51
CA VAL A 140 4.04 16.05 -4.68
C VAL A 140 2.52 16.20 -4.54
N LYS A 141 2.00 17.41 -4.34
CA LYS A 141 0.56 17.66 -4.29
C LYS A 141 -0.12 17.18 -5.58
N GLY A 142 -1.18 16.38 -5.43
CA GLY A 142 -1.92 15.80 -6.56
C GLY A 142 -1.18 14.67 -7.30
N LYS A 143 0.03 14.28 -6.88
CA LYS A 143 0.67 13.05 -7.34
C LYS A 143 0.12 11.85 -6.58
N SER A 144 0.10 10.69 -7.23
CA SER A 144 -0.23 9.44 -6.55
C SER A 144 0.87 9.02 -5.58
N ALA A 145 0.54 8.19 -4.60
CA ALA A 145 1.52 7.55 -3.72
C ALA A 145 2.51 6.71 -4.53
N PHE A 146 2.10 6.19 -5.68
CA PHE A 146 2.98 5.48 -6.60
C PHE A 146 4.04 6.40 -7.22
N ASP A 147 3.64 7.57 -7.71
CA ASP A 147 4.55 8.52 -8.34
C ASP A 147 5.57 9.05 -7.31
N ALA A 148 5.10 9.40 -6.12
CA ALA A 148 5.98 9.80 -5.03
C ALA A 148 6.93 8.67 -4.60
N SER A 149 6.42 7.44 -4.48
CA SER A 149 7.25 6.26 -4.17
C SER A 149 8.35 6.06 -5.23
N SER A 150 8.02 6.26 -6.51
CA SER A 150 8.98 6.17 -7.61
C SER A 150 10.06 7.25 -7.53
N MET A 151 9.72 8.46 -7.07
CA MET A 151 10.70 9.55 -6.85
C MET A 151 11.61 9.30 -5.64
N LEU A 152 11.09 8.63 -4.61
CA LEU A 152 11.83 8.23 -3.42
C LEU A 152 12.77 7.05 -3.70
N GLN A 153 12.41 6.18 -4.64
CA GLN A 153 13.29 5.14 -5.17
C GLN A 153 14.45 5.73 -5.99
N GLY A 154 15.51 4.95 -6.13
CA GLY A 154 16.72 5.33 -6.83
C GLY A 154 17.87 4.40 -6.48
N PRO A 155 19.06 4.61 -7.07
CA PRO A 155 20.22 3.76 -6.82
C PRO A 155 20.59 3.75 -5.34
N LYS A 156 21.03 2.59 -4.83
CA LYS A 156 21.52 2.43 -3.46
C LYS A 156 22.64 3.44 -3.18
N GLU A 157 22.75 3.90 -1.93
CA GLU A 157 23.77 4.87 -1.47
C GLU A 157 23.64 6.28 -2.06
N THR A 158 22.60 6.57 -2.84
CA THR A 158 22.29 7.94 -3.26
C THR A 158 21.41 8.64 -2.23
N PHE A 159 21.29 9.95 -2.31
CA PHE A 159 20.44 10.73 -1.40
C PHE A 159 19.19 11.26 -2.11
N VAL A 160 18.13 11.42 -1.32
CA VAL A 160 16.91 12.11 -1.70
C VAL A 160 16.60 13.17 -0.65
N THR A 161 16.24 14.36 -1.07
CA THR A 161 15.79 15.42 -0.16
C THR A 161 14.28 15.41 -0.11
N ILE A 162 13.71 15.19 1.05
CA ILE A 162 12.26 15.26 1.27
C ILE A 162 11.92 16.50 2.07
N LYS A 163 10.72 17.02 1.87
CA LYS A 163 10.12 18.03 2.74
C LYS A 163 8.85 17.45 3.31
N VAL A 164 8.77 17.38 4.63
CA VAL A 164 7.65 16.82 5.37
C VAL A 164 7.05 17.87 6.30
N LYS A 165 5.76 17.75 6.58
CA LYS A 165 5.06 18.52 7.62
C LYS A 165 4.62 17.58 8.71
N HIS A 166 5.01 17.87 9.95
CA HIS A 166 4.69 17.01 11.08
C HIS A 166 3.24 17.17 11.53
N GLY A 167 2.38 16.18 11.26
CA GLY A 167 0.95 16.27 11.53
C GLY A 167 0.26 17.49 10.89
N ASP A 168 -0.95 17.80 11.35
CA ASP A 168 -1.78 18.84 10.71
C ASP A 168 -1.29 20.27 10.96
N CYS A 169 -0.64 20.53 12.10
CA CYS A 169 -0.22 21.88 12.54
C CYS A 169 1.27 21.97 12.92
N GLY A 170 2.07 20.92 12.72
CA GLY A 170 3.47 20.94 13.11
C GLY A 170 4.40 21.60 12.11
N PRO A 171 5.70 21.69 12.45
CA PRO A 171 6.69 22.34 11.63
C PRO A 171 6.90 21.62 10.30
N VAL A 172 7.32 22.38 9.30
CA VAL A 172 7.77 21.87 8.01
C VAL A 172 9.29 21.73 8.05
N GLU A 173 9.78 20.51 7.83
CA GLU A 173 11.19 20.20 7.86
C GLU A 173 11.65 19.64 6.53
N SER A 174 12.88 19.99 6.13
CA SER A 174 13.52 19.41 4.96
C SER A 174 14.66 18.51 5.41
N MET A 175 14.60 17.25 4.99
CA MET A 175 15.48 16.19 5.44
C MET A 175 16.18 15.56 4.24
N LYS A 176 17.49 15.33 4.36
CA LYS A 176 18.26 14.59 3.36
C LYS A 176 18.39 13.14 3.81
N VAL A 177 17.79 12.23 3.06
CA VAL A 177 17.67 10.82 3.41
C VAL A 177 18.48 9.97 2.45
N GLN A 178 19.21 9.00 2.96
CA GLN A 178 20.00 8.06 2.16
C GLN A 178 19.10 6.93 1.66
N ARG A 179 19.21 6.59 0.36
CA ARG A 179 18.54 5.45 -0.23
C ARG A 179 19.27 4.17 0.14
N GLN A 180 18.56 3.26 0.79
CA GLN A 180 19.09 1.97 1.20
C GLN A 180 18.10 0.88 0.78
N LEU A 181 18.62 -0.19 0.16
CA LEU A 181 17.83 -1.41 0.02
C LEU A 181 17.57 -1.94 1.44
N VAL A 182 16.34 -1.84 1.90
CA VAL A 182 15.96 -2.24 3.25
C VAL A 182 15.97 -3.77 3.34
N THR A 183 17.15 -4.32 3.53
CA THR A 183 17.36 -5.72 3.92
C THR A 183 18.07 -5.70 5.28
N ARG A 184 17.36 -5.25 6.31
CA ARG A 184 17.80 -5.46 7.69
C ARG A 184 17.06 -6.68 8.24
N THR A 185 17.75 -7.47 9.04
CA THR A 185 17.15 -8.55 9.82
C THR A 185 16.07 -7.97 10.72
N PRO A 186 14.83 -8.49 10.70
CA PRO A 186 13.75 -7.98 11.53
C PRO A 186 13.79 -8.51 12.97
N VAL A 187 14.71 -9.44 13.27
CA VAL A 187 14.81 -10.18 14.53
C VAL A 187 16.03 -9.73 15.32
N PHE A 188 15.81 -9.15 16.49
CA PHE A 188 16.85 -8.83 17.45
C PHE A 188 16.71 -9.77 18.65
N TYR A 189 17.82 -10.32 19.13
CA TYR A 189 17.81 -11.18 20.32
C TYR A 189 18.91 -10.79 21.30
N ARG A 190 18.64 -10.94 22.59
CA ARG A 190 19.63 -10.81 23.65
C ARG A 190 19.30 -11.73 24.82
N LEU A 191 20.32 -12.10 25.60
CA LEU A 191 20.15 -12.87 26.81
C LEU A 191 20.25 -11.94 28.02
N GLU A 192 19.16 -11.83 28.77
CA GLU A 192 19.10 -11.02 29.99
C GLU A 192 19.26 -11.91 31.21
N LYS A 193 20.16 -11.53 32.12
CA LYS A 193 20.29 -12.19 33.42
C LYS A 193 19.31 -11.55 34.40
N ARG A 194 18.58 -12.37 35.18
CA ARG A 194 17.78 -11.83 36.28
C ARG A 194 18.70 -11.43 37.43
N GLU A 195 18.49 -10.25 38.00
CA GLU A 195 19.32 -9.72 39.09
C GLU A 195 19.37 -10.62 40.35
N ASN A 196 18.38 -11.51 40.54
CA ASN A 196 18.22 -12.29 41.77
C ASN A 196 18.26 -13.82 41.61
N ASN A 197 18.62 -14.35 40.43
CA ASN A 197 18.75 -15.80 40.25
C ASN A 197 19.73 -16.11 39.11
N ASP A 198 20.41 -17.25 39.16
CA ASP A 198 21.36 -17.69 38.11
C ASP A 198 20.64 -18.17 36.83
N SER A 199 19.42 -17.68 36.62
CA SER A 199 18.59 -17.97 35.47
C SER A 199 18.66 -16.84 34.46
N SER A 200 18.79 -17.24 33.19
CA SER A 200 18.83 -16.33 32.04
C SER A 200 17.51 -16.35 31.29
N VAL A 201 17.07 -15.19 30.82
CA VAL A 201 15.88 -14.99 29.99
C VAL A 201 16.32 -14.60 28.59
N GLY A 202 15.87 -15.33 27.56
CA GLY A 202 16.04 -14.91 26.17
C GLY A 202 14.98 -13.87 25.80
N TYR A 203 15.40 -12.68 25.40
CA TYR A 203 14.55 -11.64 24.84
C TYR A 203 14.68 -11.65 23.32
N ILE A 204 13.55 -11.75 22.61
CA ILE A 204 13.50 -11.66 21.15
C ILE A 204 12.51 -10.54 20.79
N HIS A 205 12.99 -9.55 20.04
CA HIS A 205 12.19 -8.46 19.50
C HIS A 205 12.09 -8.63 17.98
N ILE A 206 10.87 -8.84 17.51
CA ILE A 206 10.54 -8.94 16.09
C ILE A 206 9.88 -7.64 15.67
N THR A 207 10.52 -6.90 14.77
CA THR A 207 10.03 -5.61 14.28
C THR A 207 9.08 -5.75 13.10
N GLU A 208 9.21 -6.82 12.31
CA GLU A 208 8.36 -7.11 11.16
C GLU A 208 8.28 -8.63 10.90
N PHE A 209 7.14 -9.09 10.40
CA PHE A 209 6.98 -10.46 9.88
C PHE A 209 7.19 -10.47 8.37
N ASN A 210 8.36 -10.90 7.92
CA ASN A 210 8.68 -11.07 6.51
C ASN A 210 9.39 -12.42 6.25
N ALA A 211 9.69 -12.72 4.99
CA ALA A 211 10.34 -13.98 4.61
C ALA A 211 11.72 -14.19 5.29
N VAL A 212 12.40 -13.11 5.67
CA VAL A 212 13.69 -13.12 6.37
C VAL A 212 13.52 -13.44 7.85
N ALA A 213 12.46 -12.95 8.50
CA ALA A 213 12.19 -13.18 9.93
C ALA A 213 12.20 -14.67 10.31
N LYS A 214 11.63 -15.54 9.46
CA LYS A 214 11.64 -17.00 9.70
C LYS A 214 13.04 -17.61 9.66
N LYS A 215 13.92 -17.09 8.81
CA LYS A 215 15.31 -17.53 8.71
C LYS A 215 16.11 -17.12 9.95
N ASP A 216 15.87 -15.92 10.45
CA ASP A 216 16.64 -15.33 11.56
C ASP A 216 16.19 -15.84 12.95
N LEU A 217 15.03 -16.49 13.04
CA LEU A 217 14.53 -17.15 14.25
C LEU A 217 15.02 -18.60 14.43
N ARG A 218 15.68 -19.18 13.42
CA ARG A 218 16.04 -20.61 13.39
C ARG A 218 17.44 -20.90 13.93
#